data_AF-A0A833FN04-F1
#
_entry.id   AF-A0A833FN04-F1
#
_cell.length_a   1.000
_cell.length_b   1.000
_cell.length_c   1.000
_cell.angle_alpha   90.00
_cell.angle_beta   90.00
_cell.angle_gamma   90.00
#
_symmetry.space_group_name_H-M   'P 1'
#
loop_
_entity.id
_entity.type
_entity.pdbx_description
1 polymer ?
#
loop_
_entity_poly.entity_id
_entity_poly.type
_entity_poly.pdbx_seq_one_letter_code
_entity_poly.pdbx_strand_id
1 'polypeptide(L)'
;MASLEAPRRITELDAVNIILHNAGEETVITFGPNSKPSAQKAKEMLAEESIRLQSDGYNFCTSRNLRLSPNSSGEIFLPDNILSFQPTGPSAWMDIQEKSNRLYDASNDSLRFNSEVFVEAVLARPFADLPQPARWLIALNAAMRFANSENPGNAGLRVTAKDIEAAERSLKQYDRRLRKGGLRRHNPHFKRLRGNR
;
A
#
# COMPACT_ATOMS: atom_id res chain seq x y z
N MET A 1 -7.11 -2.30 -21.63
CA MET A 1 -7.37 -3.65 -21.08
C MET A 1 -6.10 -4.49 -21.22
N ALA A 2 -5.92 -5.52 -20.38
CA ALA A 2 -4.78 -6.43 -20.47
C ALA A 2 -4.71 -7.04 -21.89
N SER A 3 -3.60 -6.81 -22.60
CA SER A 3 -3.40 -7.39 -23.93
C SER A 3 -2.99 -8.85 -23.77
N LEU A 4 -3.65 -9.73 -24.52
CA LEU A 4 -3.24 -11.14 -24.64
C LEU A 4 -1.98 -11.30 -25.48
N GLU A 5 -1.68 -10.35 -26.36
CA GLU A 5 -0.49 -10.34 -27.22
C GLU A 5 0.75 -9.83 -26.46
N ALA A 6 0.56 -8.90 -25.52
CA ALA A 6 1.64 -8.33 -24.70
C ALA A 6 1.20 -8.29 -23.23
N PRO A 7 1.36 -9.41 -22.48
CA PRO A 7 0.95 -9.46 -21.09
C PRO A 7 1.76 -8.47 -20.25
N ARG A 8 1.04 -7.56 -19.58
CA ARG A 8 1.62 -6.51 -18.74
C ARG A 8 0.86 -6.37 -17.43
N ARG A 9 1.49 -5.69 -16.46
CA ARG A 9 0.83 -5.32 -15.21
C ARG A 9 -0.34 -4.38 -15.49
N ILE A 10 -1.35 -4.42 -14.62
CA ILE A 10 -2.49 -3.51 -14.67
C ILE A 10 -1.99 -2.08 -14.54
N THR A 11 -2.39 -1.25 -15.49
CA THR A 11 -2.14 0.20 -15.46
C THR A 11 -3.25 0.91 -14.68
N GLU A 12 -3.03 2.17 -14.32
CA GLU A 12 -4.08 3.01 -13.72
C GLU A 12 -5.32 3.06 -14.61
N LEU A 13 -5.13 3.20 -15.93
CA LEU A 13 -6.23 3.20 -16.90
C LEU A 13 -7.00 1.88 -16.92
N ASP A 14 -6.28 0.76 -16.88
CA ASP A 14 -6.93 -0.56 -16.81
C ASP A 14 -7.73 -0.71 -15.51
N ALA A 15 -7.19 -0.23 -14.38
CA ALA A 15 -7.87 -0.27 -13.08
C ALA A 15 -9.14 0.58 -13.05
N VAL A 16 -9.11 1.82 -13.56
CA VAL A 16 -10.31 2.66 -13.61
C VAL A 16 -11.37 2.07 -14.54
N ASN A 17 -10.97 1.49 -15.67
CA ASN A 17 -11.91 0.81 -16.56
C ASN A 17 -12.57 -0.42 -15.91
N ILE A 18 -11.87 -1.13 -15.02
CA ILE A 18 -12.48 -2.20 -14.21
C ILE A 18 -13.55 -1.64 -13.28
N ILE A 19 -13.30 -0.50 -12.63
CA ILE A 19 -14.26 0.18 -11.74
C ILE A 19 -15.53 0.59 -12.50
N LEU A 20 -15.37 1.30 -13.62
CA LEU A 20 -16.49 1.75 -14.46
C LEU A 20 -17.30 0.56 -15.00
N HIS A 21 -16.62 -0.45 -15.53
CA HIS A 21 -17.26 -1.64 -16.05
C HIS A 21 -18.05 -2.42 -14.95
N ASN A 22 -17.55 -2.43 -13.71
CA ASN A 22 -18.27 -3.05 -12.60
C ASN A 22 -19.59 -2.33 -12.28
N ALA A 23 -19.62 -1.00 -12.41
CA ALA A 23 -20.82 -0.19 -12.23
C ALA A 23 -21.78 -0.20 -13.43
N GLY A 24 -21.41 -0.86 -14.53
CA GLY A 24 -22.20 -0.88 -15.77
C GLY A 24 -21.99 0.35 -16.65
N GLU A 25 -20.95 1.13 -16.39
CA GLU A 25 -20.60 2.30 -17.20
C GLU A 25 -19.64 1.95 -18.36
N GLU A 26 -19.63 2.82 -19.37
CA GLU A 26 -18.72 2.69 -20.51
C GLU A 26 -17.26 2.97 -20.12
N THR A 27 -16.35 2.10 -20.58
CA THR A 27 -14.91 2.26 -20.40
C THR A 27 -14.35 3.43 -21.21
N VAL A 28 -13.27 4.02 -20.71
CA VAL A 28 -12.55 5.14 -21.35
C VAL A 28 -11.22 4.70 -21.95
N ILE A 29 -10.82 5.33 -23.05
CA ILE A 29 -9.56 5.03 -23.75
C ILE A 29 -8.42 5.91 -23.21
N THR A 30 -8.73 7.12 -22.73
CA THR A 30 -7.74 8.09 -22.23
C THR A 30 -8.29 8.89 -21.05
N PHE A 31 -7.40 9.28 -20.13
CA PHE A 31 -7.68 10.26 -19.10
C PHE A 31 -7.18 11.64 -19.48
N GLY A 32 -8.01 12.66 -19.23
CA GLY A 32 -7.67 14.05 -19.42
C GLY A 32 -8.59 14.98 -18.63
N PRO A 33 -8.35 16.30 -18.68
CA PRO A 33 -9.14 17.29 -17.97
C PRO A 33 -10.64 17.27 -18.34
N ASN A 34 -10.97 16.78 -19.55
CA ASN A 34 -12.35 16.68 -20.05
C ASN A 34 -12.93 15.25 -19.95
N SER A 35 -12.33 14.37 -19.14
CA SER A 35 -12.87 13.02 -18.92
C SER A 35 -14.26 13.06 -18.27
N LYS A 36 -15.07 12.02 -18.52
CA LYS A 36 -16.40 11.87 -17.91
C LYS A 36 -16.31 12.01 -16.38
N PRO A 37 -17.27 12.69 -15.72
CA PRO A 37 -17.25 12.87 -14.26
C PRO A 37 -17.13 11.56 -13.47
N SER A 38 -17.78 10.50 -13.93
CA SER A 38 -17.67 9.17 -13.32
C SER A 38 -16.27 8.58 -13.39
N ALA A 39 -15.55 8.83 -14.48
CA ALA A 39 -14.18 8.38 -14.66
C ALA A 39 -13.20 9.14 -13.72
N GLN A 40 -13.48 10.42 -13.43
CA GLN A 40 -12.74 11.20 -12.42
C GLN A 40 -13.01 10.66 -11.01
N LYS A 41 -14.29 10.48 -10.63
CA LYS A 41 -14.67 9.86 -9.35
C LYS A 41 -14.06 8.48 -9.15
N ALA A 42 -14.07 7.64 -10.18
CA ALA A 42 -13.48 6.30 -10.12
C ALA A 42 -11.96 6.33 -9.90
N LYS A 43 -11.27 7.32 -10.47
CA LYS A 43 -9.84 7.55 -10.22
C LYS A 43 -9.58 8.02 -8.79
N GLU A 44 -10.38 8.94 -8.27
CA GLU A 44 -10.28 9.40 -6.88
C GLU A 44 -10.46 8.24 -5.91
N MET A 45 -11.49 7.42 -6.12
CA MET A 45 -11.75 6.25 -5.28
C MET A 45 -10.65 5.18 -5.40
N LEU A 46 -10.03 5.02 -6.58
CA LEU A 46 -8.85 4.18 -6.74
C LEU A 46 -7.66 4.70 -5.92
N ALA A 47 -7.45 6.02 -5.90
CA ALA A 47 -6.38 6.66 -5.13
C ALA A 47 -6.60 6.50 -3.62
N GLU A 48 -7.82 6.71 -3.14
CA GLU A 48 -8.20 6.49 -1.74
C GLU A 48 -7.96 5.04 -1.30
N GLU A 49 -8.41 4.06 -2.10
CA GLU A 49 -8.18 2.65 -1.81
C GLU A 49 -6.70 2.26 -1.86
N SER A 50 -5.92 2.89 -2.73
CA SER A 50 -4.48 2.68 -2.80
C SER A 50 -3.80 3.10 -1.50
N ILE A 51 -4.15 4.28 -0.95
CA ILE A 51 -3.62 4.73 0.33
C ILE A 51 -4.11 3.83 1.47
N ARG A 52 -5.42 3.53 1.51
CA ARG A 52 -6.02 2.66 2.54
C ARG A 52 -5.31 1.30 2.63
N LEU A 53 -5.09 0.63 1.49
CA LEU A 53 -4.42 -0.66 1.46
C LEU A 53 -2.95 -0.55 1.91
N GLN A 54 -2.24 0.49 1.45
CA GLN A 54 -0.83 0.66 1.80
C GLN A 54 -0.63 0.94 3.28
N SER A 55 -1.57 1.63 3.94
CA SER A 55 -1.56 1.89 5.38
C SER A 55 -1.54 0.63 6.25
N ASP A 56 -1.96 -0.53 5.73
CA ASP A 56 -1.85 -1.82 6.44
C ASP A 56 -0.38 -2.27 6.67
N GLY A 57 0.59 -1.62 6.02
CA GLY A 57 2.02 -1.88 6.25
C GLY A 57 2.55 -3.15 5.58
N TYR A 58 2.12 -3.43 4.35
CA TYR A 58 2.67 -4.54 3.57
C TYR A 58 4.16 -4.35 3.26
N ASN A 59 4.92 -5.45 3.20
CA ASN A 59 6.39 -5.43 3.07
C ASN A 59 6.90 -4.74 1.80
N PHE A 60 6.09 -4.65 0.74
CA PHE A 60 6.49 -3.93 -0.48
C PHE A 60 6.47 -2.40 -0.31
N CYS A 61 5.71 -1.87 0.66
CA CYS A 61 5.69 -0.44 1.00
C CYS A 61 6.48 -0.11 2.27
N THR A 62 6.89 -1.11 3.05
CA THR A 62 7.66 -0.90 4.28
C THR A 62 9.17 -0.81 4.03
N SER A 63 9.76 0.31 4.45
CA SER A 63 11.20 0.51 4.57
C SER A 63 11.64 0.22 6.00
N ARG A 64 12.47 -0.80 6.22
CA ARG A 64 12.82 -1.30 7.55
C ARG A 64 13.93 -0.54 8.28
N ASN A 65 14.65 0.33 7.57
CA ASN A 65 15.80 1.04 8.13
C ASN A 65 15.91 2.42 7.49
N LEU A 66 14.81 3.16 7.52
CA LEU A 66 14.80 4.54 7.05
C LEU A 66 15.57 5.40 8.06
N ARG A 67 16.64 6.02 7.58
CA ARG A 67 17.47 6.94 8.35
C ARG A 67 16.90 8.34 8.18
N LEU A 68 16.46 8.94 9.29
CA LEU A 68 15.99 10.31 9.35
C LEU A 68 17.06 11.16 10.03
N SER A 69 17.62 12.12 9.30
CA SER A 69 18.71 12.97 9.79
C SER A 69 18.19 14.37 10.14
N PRO A 70 18.62 14.95 11.27
CA PRO A 70 18.23 16.30 11.64
C PRO A 70 18.83 17.35 10.70
N ASN A 71 18.12 18.46 10.52
CA ASN A 71 18.62 19.63 9.80
C ASN A 71 19.56 20.49 10.69
N SER A 72 19.98 21.66 10.19
CA SER A 72 20.82 22.61 10.93
C SER A 72 20.21 23.13 12.24
N SER A 73 18.88 23.08 12.37
CA SER A 73 18.14 23.49 13.57
C SER A 73 17.89 22.33 14.54
N GLY A 74 18.36 21.11 14.22
CA GLY A 74 18.10 19.90 14.99
C GLY A 74 16.74 19.26 14.72
N GLU A 75 15.95 19.76 13.77
CA GLU A 75 14.62 19.23 13.45
C GLU A 75 14.70 18.15 12.37
N ILE A 76 13.88 17.10 12.51
CA ILE A 76 13.75 16.04 11.52
C ILE A 76 12.43 16.20 10.77
N PHE A 77 12.50 16.44 9.47
CA PHE A 77 11.33 16.47 8.59
C PHE A 77 10.97 15.07 8.11
N LEU A 78 9.68 14.76 8.16
CA LEU A 78 9.15 13.51 7.64
C LEU A 78 8.93 13.63 6.11
N PRO A 79 9.18 12.56 5.33
CA PRO A 79 8.81 12.53 3.92
C PRO A 79 7.30 12.66 3.74
N ASP A 80 6.85 13.43 2.74
CA ASP A 80 5.42 13.67 2.48
C ASP A 80 4.61 12.39 2.19
N ASN A 81 5.29 11.32 1.77
CA ASN A 81 4.67 10.05 1.44
C ASN A 81 4.72 9.03 2.60
N ILE A 82 5.09 9.43 3.81
CA ILE A 82 5.04 8.54 4.97
C ILE A 82 3.58 8.33 5.41
N LEU A 83 3.19 7.07 5.64
CA LEU A 83 1.84 6.72 6.11
C LEU A 83 1.85 6.35 7.59
N SER A 84 2.90 5.65 8.02
CA SER A 84 3.13 5.28 9.41
C SER A 84 4.59 4.96 9.62
N PHE A 85 5.05 5.05 10.85
CA PHE A 85 6.40 4.66 11.21
C PHE A 85 6.49 4.17 12.65
N GLN A 86 7.53 3.40 12.93
CA GLN A 86 7.89 2.96 14.25
C GLN A 86 9.42 3.06 14.43
N PRO A 87 9.92 3.51 15.59
CA PRO A 87 11.34 3.48 15.90
C PRO A 87 11.90 2.06 15.80
N THR A 88 13.11 1.91 15.23
CA THR A 88 13.76 0.61 15.04
C THR A 88 15.26 0.69 15.29
N GLY A 89 15.90 -0.48 15.42
CA GLY A 89 17.35 -0.59 15.57
C GLY A 89 17.89 0.24 16.75
N PRO A 90 18.88 1.11 16.55
CA PRO A 90 19.46 1.95 17.61
C PRO A 90 18.46 2.90 18.27
N SER A 91 17.38 3.25 17.59
CA SER A 91 16.36 4.19 18.05
C SER A 91 15.13 3.49 18.63
N ALA A 92 15.11 2.15 18.71
CA ALA A 92 13.93 1.36 19.09
C ALA A 92 13.34 1.68 20.48
N TRP A 93 14.11 2.34 21.35
CA TRP A 93 13.72 2.75 22.70
C TRP A 93 13.12 4.16 22.77
N MET A 94 13.17 4.94 21.68
CA MET A 94 12.65 6.30 21.65
C MET A 94 11.13 6.30 21.53
N ASP A 95 10.44 7.21 22.22
CA ASP A 95 9.02 7.45 22.02
C ASP A 95 8.83 8.64 21.06
N ILE A 96 8.65 8.32 19.78
CA ILE A 96 8.58 9.30 18.70
C ILE A 96 7.20 9.31 18.06
N GLN A 97 6.72 10.51 17.76
CA GLN A 97 5.43 10.75 17.11
C GLN A 97 5.59 11.78 16.00
N GLU A 98 4.57 11.90 15.17
CA GLU A 98 4.50 12.96 14.17
C GLU A 98 3.84 14.21 14.75
N LYS A 99 4.43 15.38 14.49
CA LYS A 99 3.86 16.68 14.82
C LYS A 99 4.18 17.69 13.72
N SER A 100 3.17 18.12 12.97
CA SER A 100 3.31 19.11 11.89
C SER A 100 4.38 18.72 10.85
N ASN A 101 4.30 17.51 10.28
CA ASN A 101 5.25 16.91 9.32
C ASN A 101 6.70 16.81 9.83
N ARG A 102 6.89 16.84 11.15
CA ARG A 102 8.18 16.70 11.80
C ARG A 102 8.13 15.57 12.81
N LEU A 103 9.29 14.99 13.06
CA LEU A 103 9.46 14.04 14.15
C LEU A 103 9.42 14.79 15.48
N TYR A 104 8.72 14.23 16.46
CA TYR A 104 8.56 14.79 17.79
C TYR A 104 8.88 13.71 18.82
N ASP A 105 9.76 14.03 19.76
CA ASP A 105 10.10 13.17 20.90
C ASP A 105 9.09 13.44 22.02
N ALA A 106 8.20 12.49 22.27
CA ALA A 106 7.16 12.59 23.28
C ALA A 106 7.69 12.40 24.71
N SER A 107 8.85 11.74 24.87
CA SER A 107 9.48 11.57 26.18
C SER A 107 10.09 12.87 26.70
N ASN A 108 10.66 13.67 25.79
CA ASN A 108 11.35 14.92 26.13
C ASN A 108 10.57 16.19 25.74
N ASP A 109 9.34 16.04 25.21
CA ASP A 109 8.51 17.12 24.66
C ASP A 109 9.30 18.08 23.74
N SER A 110 10.02 17.51 22.77
CA SER A 110 10.98 18.26 21.95
C SER A 110 10.89 17.88 20.47
N LEU A 111 11.15 18.87 19.60
CA LEU A 111 11.33 18.68 18.15
C LEU A 111 12.80 18.58 17.75
N ARG A 112 13.72 18.66 18.73
CA ARG A 112 15.16 18.71 18.49
C ARG A 112 15.82 17.36 18.75
N PHE A 113 16.55 16.88 17.75
CA PHE A 113 17.34 15.66 17.76
C PHE A 113 18.81 15.98 17.53
N ASN A 114 19.68 15.43 18.39
CA ASN A 114 21.13 15.60 18.29
C ASN A 114 21.79 14.55 17.39
N SER A 115 21.06 13.49 17.08
CA SER A 115 21.52 12.36 16.29
C SER A 115 20.41 11.90 15.36
N GLU A 116 20.77 10.99 14.46
CA GLU A 116 19.86 10.43 13.50
C GLU A 116 18.93 9.42 14.15
N VAL A 117 17.72 9.33 13.62
CA VAL A 117 16.70 8.40 14.09
C VAL A 117 16.45 7.36 13.03
N PHE A 118 16.47 6.09 13.43
CA PHE A 118 16.17 4.96 12.56
C PHE A 118 14.73 4.52 12.78
N VAL A 119 13.96 4.46 11.70
CA VAL A 119 12.56 4.03 11.72
C VAL A 119 12.27 2.94 10.70
N GLU A 120 11.36 2.05 11.07
CA GLU A 120 10.62 1.23 10.12
C GLU A 120 9.39 2.04 9.69
N ALA A 121 9.35 2.45 8.42
CA ALA A 121 8.30 3.34 7.90
C ALA A 121 7.56 2.70 6.74
N VAL A 122 6.25 2.88 6.71
CA VAL A 122 5.40 2.58 5.56
C VAL A 122 5.36 3.82 4.68
N LEU A 123 5.85 3.68 3.44
CA LEU A 123 5.89 4.76 2.46
C LEU A 123 4.87 4.49 1.36
N ALA A 124 3.98 5.45 1.14
CA ALA A 124 3.07 5.44 0.00
C ALA A 124 3.88 5.45 -1.31
N ARG A 125 3.53 4.51 -2.18
CA ARG A 125 4.12 4.32 -3.51
C ARG A 125 3.10 4.62 -4.60
N PRO A 126 3.55 5.14 -5.75
CA PRO A 126 2.71 5.27 -6.93
C PRO A 126 2.08 3.93 -7.33
N PHE A 127 0.85 3.96 -7.86
CA PHE A 127 0.14 2.76 -8.32
C PHE A 127 0.96 1.94 -9.33
N ALA A 128 1.73 2.63 -10.18
CA ALA A 128 2.61 2.04 -11.17
C ALA A 128 3.83 1.29 -10.58
N ASP A 129 4.14 1.48 -9.30
CA ASP A 129 5.23 0.79 -8.61
C ASP A 129 4.73 -0.37 -7.75
N LEU A 130 3.41 -0.44 -7.52
CA LEU A 130 2.81 -1.52 -6.72
C LEU A 130 2.94 -2.88 -7.41
N PRO A 131 3.03 -3.97 -6.64
CA PRO A 131 3.03 -5.31 -7.20
C PRO A 131 1.64 -5.65 -7.78
N GLN A 132 1.61 -6.53 -8.78
CA GLN A 132 0.38 -6.89 -9.49
C GLN A 132 -0.77 -7.37 -8.57
N PRO A 133 -0.55 -8.20 -7.53
CA PRO A 133 -1.60 -8.60 -6.61
C PRO A 133 -2.22 -7.42 -5.83
N ALA A 134 -1.40 -6.41 -5.49
CA ALA A 134 -1.90 -5.22 -4.79
C ALA A 134 -2.75 -4.36 -5.73
N ARG A 135 -2.27 -4.11 -6.97
CA ARG A 135 -3.05 -3.37 -7.99
C ARG A 135 -4.41 -3.98 -8.25
N TRP A 136 -4.45 -5.31 -8.33
CA TRP A 136 -5.70 -6.04 -8.54
C TRP A 136 -6.67 -5.88 -7.37
N LEU A 137 -6.20 -6.07 -6.14
CA LEU A 137 -7.03 -5.92 -4.95
C LEU A 137 -7.56 -4.48 -4.80
N ILE A 138 -6.71 -3.47 -5.04
CA ILE A 138 -7.11 -2.06 -5.00
C ILE A 138 -8.22 -1.79 -6.03
N ALA A 139 -8.07 -2.28 -7.27
CA ALA A 139 -9.07 -2.10 -8.31
C ALA A 139 -10.41 -2.77 -7.95
N LEU A 140 -10.41 -3.98 -7.37
CA LEU A 140 -11.63 -4.67 -6.95
C LEU A 140 -12.31 -3.97 -5.77
N ASN A 141 -11.56 -3.54 -4.76
CA ASN A 141 -12.11 -2.81 -3.63
C ASN A 141 -12.70 -1.47 -4.06
N ALA A 142 -12.00 -0.73 -4.91
CA ALA A 142 -12.50 0.52 -5.47
C ALA A 142 -13.75 0.29 -6.33
N ALA A 143 -13.77 -0.77 -7.14
CA ALA A 143 -14.92 -1.14 -7.95
C ALA A 143 -16.16 -1.46 -7.09
N MET A 144 -15.97 -2.20 -6.00
CA MET A 144 -17.06 -2.51 -5.07
C MET A 144 -17.57 -1.25 -4.36
N ARG A 145 -16.68 -0.40 -3.85
CA ARG A 145 -17.07 0.86 -3.18
C ARG A 145 -17.78 1.81 -4.14
N PHE A 146 -17.32 1.90 -5.39
CA PHE A 146 -17.90 2.79 -6.40
C PHE A 146 -19.31 2.34 -6.80
N ALA A 147 -19.50 1.03 -7.02
CA ALA A 147 -20.81 0.48 -7.31
C ALA A 147 -21.79 0.68 -6.14
N ASN A 148 -21.32 0.50 -4.90
CA ASN A 148 -22.13 0.74 -3.70
C ASN A 148 -22.50 2.23 -3.52
N SER A 149 -21.63 3.17 -3.92
CA SER A 149 -21.92 4.60 -3.81
C SER A 149 -22.90 5.09 -4.87
N GLU A 150 -22.84 4.57 -6.10
CA GLU A 150 -23.71 5.02 -7.19
C GLU A 150 -25.09 4.34 -7.15
N ASN A 151 -25.18 3.07 -6.73
CA ASN A 151 -26.45 2.32 -6.67
C ASN A 151 -26.61 1.51 -5.36
N PRO A 152 -26.95 2.17 -4.23
CA PRO A 152 -27.17 1.48 -2.96
C PRO A 152 -28.39 0.55 -3.06
N GLY A 153 -28.16 -0.77 -3.01
CA GLY A 153 -29.21 -1.80 -3.00
C GLY A 153 -29.34 -2.65 -4.27
N ASN A 154 -28.54 -2.39 -5.31
CA ASN A 154 -28.53 -3.24 -6.50
C ASN A 154 -27.63 -4.47 -6.26
N ALA A 155 -28.24 -5.63 -5.98
CA ALA A 155 -27.55 -6.90 -5.75
C ALA A 155 -26.82 -7.45 -6.99
N GLY A 156 -26.93 -6.81 -8.15
CA GLY A 156 -26.21 -7.15 -9.38
C GLY A 156 -24.75 -6.74 -9.41
N LEU A 157 -24.05 -6.67 -8.27
CA LEU A 157 -22.62 -6.37 -8.21
C LEU A 157 -21.82 -7.47 -8.93
N ARG A 158 -21.06 -7.07 -9.96
CA ARG A 158 -20.26 -7.99 -10.77
C ARG A 158 -19.01 -8.48 -10.04
N VAL A 159 -18.43 -7.64 -9.18
CA VAL A 159 -17.39 -8.06 -8.22
C VAL A 159 -18.05 -8.58 -6.96
N THR A 160 -17.78 -9.83 -6.63
CA THR A 160 -18.33 -10.48 -5.42
C THR A 160 -17.33 -10.44 -4.28
N ALA A 161 -17.82 -10.61 -3.04
CA ALA A 161 -16.95 -10.78 -1.87
C ALA A 161 -15.93 -11.92 -2.04
N LYS A 162 -16.30 -13.00 -2.75
CA LYS A 162 -15.41 -14.13 -3.05
C LYS A 162 -14.23 -13.74 -3.92
N ASP A 163 -14.43 -12.82 -4.87
CA ASP A 163 -13.36 -12.33 -5.75
C ASP A 163 -12.35 -11.48 -4.96
N ILE A 164 -12.86 -10.65 -4.05
CA ILE A 164 -12.03 -9.84 -3.14
C ILE A 164 -11.24 -10.75 -2.21
N GLU A 165 -11.88 -11.75 -1.59
CA GLU A 165 -11.20 -12.74 -0.75
C GLU A 165 -10.11 -13.50 -1.51
N ALA A 166 -10.34 -13.83 -2.79
CA ALA A 166 -9.33 -14.46 -3.64
C ALA A 166 -8.14 -13.53 -3.91
N ALA A 167 -8.41 -12.25 -4.21
CA ALA A 167 -7.37 -11.24 -4.41
C ALA A 167 -6.57 -10.97 -3.13
N GLU A 168 -7.23 -10.90 -1.97
CA GLU A 168 -6.57 -10.81 -0.67
C GLU A 168 -5.67 -12.00 -0.39
N ARG A 169 -6.13 -13.23 -0.67
CA ARG A 169 -5.32 -14.44 -0.50
C ARG A 169 -4.05 -14.37 -1.37
N SER A 170 -4.18 -13.90 -2.61
CA SER A 170 -3.04 -13.70 -3.52
C SER A 170 -2.05 -12.66 -2.98
N LEU A 171 -2.55 -11.51 -2.50
CA LEU A 171 -1.71 -10.47 -1.90
C LEU A 171 -1.00 -10.95 -0.63
N LYS A 172 -1.74 -11.61 0.28
CA LYS A 172 -1.18 -12.20 1.51
C LYS A 172 -0.11 -13.25 1.19
N GLN A 173 -0.31 -14.07 0.14
CA GLN A 173 0.70 -15.02 -0.30
C GLN A 173 1.95 -14.31 -0.85
N TYR A 174 1.77 -13.25 -1.64
CA TYR A 174 2.87 -12.43 -2.15
C TYR A 174 3.66 -11.77 -1.01
N ASP A 175 2.98 -11.13 -0.06
CA ASP A 175 3.62 -10.49 1.10
C ASP A 175 4.43 -11.50 1.94
N ARG A 176 3.88 -12.69 2.18
CA ARG A 176 4.58 -13.77 2.89
C ARG A 176 5.88 -14.21 2.21
N ARG A 177 5.99 -14.08 0.88
CA ARG A 177 7.23 -14.38 0.13
C ARG A 177 8.28 -13.29 0.32
N LEU A 178 7.86 -12.03 0.49
CA LEU A 178 8.76 -10.91 0.75
C LEU A 178 9.31 -10.91 2.17
N ARG A 179 8.56 -11.45 3.14
CA ARG A 179 9.05 -11.63 4.50
C ARG A 179 10.28 -12.54 4.50
N LYS A 180 11.44 -12.00 4.91
CA LYS A 180 12.61 -12.81 5.27
C LYS A 180 12.15 -13.84 6.30
N GLY A 181 12.39 -15.12 6.01
CA GLY A 181 12.01 -16.20 6.90
C GLY A 181 12.64 -16.00 8.28
N GLY A 182 11.93 -16.38 9.34
CA GLY A 182 12.53 -16.39 10.67
C GLY A 182 13.78 -17.28 10.72
N LEU A 183 14.60 -17.11 11.76
CA LEU A 183 15.83 -17.89 12.01
C LEU A 183 15.67 -19.39 11.73
N ARG A 184 14.50 -19.98 12.03
CA ARG A 184 14.16 -21.39 11.77
C ARG A 184 14.21 -21.82 10.30
N ARG A 185 13.99 -20.93 9.33
CA ARG A 185 14.08 -21.27 7.89
C ARG A 185 15.51 -21.24 7.37
N HIS A 186 16.37 -20.41 7.95
CA HIS A 186 17.74 -20.19 7.48
C HIS A 186 18.79 -20.94 8.29
N ASN A 187 18.49 -21.33 9.53
CA ASN A 187 19.41 -22.05 10.40
C ASN A 187 19.51 -23.54 9.97
N PRO A 188 20.72 -24.04 9.62
CA PRO A 188 20.96 -25.41 9.17
C PRO A 188 20.49 -26.49 10.15
N HIS A 189 20.50 -26.19 11.45
CA HIS A 189 20.07 -27.11 12.51
C HIS A 189 18.59 -27.51 12.35
N PHE A 190 17.70 -26.55 12.08
CA PHE A 190 16.27 -26.83 11.89
C PHE A 190 15.96 -27.49 10.54
N LYS A 191 16.84 -27.35 9.55
CA LYS A 191 16.73 -28.06 8.26
C LYS A 191 17.02 -29.55 8.41
N ARG A 192 18.00 -29.91 9.25
CA ARG A 192 18.36 -31.31 9.56
C ARG A 192 17.25 -32.03 10.34
N LEU A 193 16.61 -31.36 11.30
CA LEU A 193 15.47 -31.91 12.06
C LEU A 193 14.23 -32.24 11.20
N ARG A 194 14.12 -31.67 10.00
CA ARG A 194 13.02 -31.96 9.06
C ARG A 194 13.30 -33.12 8.10
N GLY A 195 14.58 -33.50 7.93
CA GLY A 195 14.98 -34.59 7.03
C GLY A 195 14.96 -35.99 7.66
N ASN A 196 14.76 -36.09 8.98
CA ASN A 196 14.75 -37.36 9.73
C ASN A 196 13.33 -37.78 10.16
N ARG A 197 12.31 -37.58 9.32
CA ARG A 197 10.97 -38.12 9.53
C ARG A 197 10.50 -38.85 8.29
#